data_AF-A0A949A7L1-F1
#
_entry.id   AF-A0A949A7L1-F1
#
_cell.length_a   1.000
_cell.length_b   1.000
_cell.length_c   1.000
_cell.angle_alpha   90.00
_cell.angle_beta   90.00
_cell.angle_gamma   90.00
#
_symmetry.space_group_name_H-M   'P 1'
#
loop_
_entity.id
_entity.type
_entity.pdbx_description
1 polymer ?
#
loop_
_entity_poly.entity_id
_entity_poly.type
_entity_poly.pdbx_seq_one_letter_code
_entity_poly.pdbx_strand_id
1 'polypeptide(L)'
;MKICWLEKAAIDLEESYEFISFDNPPAAASEINKVLEAVELLSMNPALGKAGRVAKTRELVVAGTPYIVIYRVKGNRLEILRIFHSARQWPDKNRKWMYTRVFQHCLNRVRNCNQICD
;
A
#
# COMPACT_ATOMS: atom_id res chain seq x y z
N MET A 1 9.29 13.32 6.64
CA MET A 1 7.86 13.70 6.68
C MET A 1 7.05 12.63 7.40
N LYS A 2 5.87 12.93 7.96
CA LYS A 2 5.01 11.91 8.58
C LYS A 2 4.27 11.12 7.49
N ILE A 3 4.36 9.79 7.50
CA ILE A 3 3.58 8.91 6.62
C ILE A 3 2.16 8.77 7.20
N CYS A 4 1.14 8.99 6.37
CA CYS A 4 -0.28 8.80 6.64
C CYS A 4 -0.83 7.83 5.61
N TRP A 5 -1.50 6.78 6.05
CA TRP A 5 -2.22 5.84 5.20
C TRP A 5 -3.70 6.20 5.26
N LEU A 6 -4.37 6.26 4.11
CA LEU A 6 -5.83 6.22 4.11
C LEU A 6 -6.28 4.78 4.33
N GLU A 7 -7.45 4.62 4.95
CA GLU A 7 -8.05 3.30 5.20
C GLU A 7 -8.08 2.44 3.93
N LYS A 8 -8.46 3.04 2.79
CA LYS A 8 -8.49 2.35 1.49
C LYS A 8 -7.13 1.82 1.06
N ALA A 9 -6.03 2.54 1.32
CA ALA A 9 -4.69 2.06 1.00
C ALA A 9 -4.26 0.87 1.88
N ALA A 10 -4.67 0.88 3.16
CA ALA A 10 -4.42 -0.24 4.05
C ALA A 10 -5.22 -1.48 3.61
N ILE A 11 -6.49 -1.32 3.26
CA ILE A 11 -7.34 -2.38 2.69
C ILE A 11 -6.73 -2.90 1.37
N ASP A 12 -6.23 -2.02 0.50
CA ASP A 12 -5.61 -2.43 -0.76
C ASP A 12 -4.42 -3.39 -0.54
N LEU A 13 -3.57 -3.13 0.46
CA LEU A 13 -2.46 -4.01 0.82
C LEU A 13 -2.93 -5.31 1.48
N GLU A 14 -3.96 -5.24 2.33
CA GLU A 14 -4.56 -6.38 3.00
C GLU A 14 -5.11 -7.38 1.98
N GLU A 15 -5.95 -6.94 1.06
CA GLU A 15 -6.51 -7.80 0.02
C GLU A 15 -5.44 -8.37 -0.93
N SER A 16 -4.39 -7.59 -1.17
CA SER A 16 -3.26 -8.04 -1.99
C SER A 16 -2.47 -9.15 -1.29
N TYR A 17 -2.14 -8.96 -0.01
CA TYR A 17 -1.46 -9.97 0.79
C TYR A 17 -2.29 -11.26 0.89
N GLU A 18 -3.57 -11.14 1.25
CA GLU A 18 -4.47 -12.28 1.40
C GLU A 18 -4.53 -13.11 0.12
N PHE A 19 -4.67 -12.45 -1.03
CA PHE A 19 -4.72 -13.16 -2.31
C PHE A 19 -3.46 -13.94 -2.62
N ILE A 20 -2.29 -13.33 -2.48
CA ILE A 20 -1.02 -13.99 -2.80
C ILE A 20 -0.73 -15.09 -1.77
N SER A 21 -1.05 -14.84 -0.50
CA SER A 21 -0.77 -15.76 0.60
C SER A 21 -1.55 -17.07 0.51
N PHE A 22 -2.66 -17.10 -0.22
CA PHE A 22 -3.41 -18.34 -0.48
C PHE A 22 -2.56 -19.39 -1.20
N ASP A 23 -1.68 -18.95 -2.11
CA ASP A 23 -0.80 -19.82 -2.89
C ASP A 23 0.64 -19.81 -2.36
N ASN A 24 1.18 -18.63 -2.04
CA ASN A 24 2.58 -18.47 -1.64
C ASN A 24 2.75 -17.39 -0.55
N PRO A 25 2.61 -17.75 0.75
CA PRO A 25 2.76 -16.81 1.87
C PRO A 25 4.13 -16.08 1.92
N PRO A 26 5.28 -16.75 1.68
CA PRO A 26 6.56 -16.06 1.59
C PRO A 26 6.62 -15.00 0.49
N ALA A 27 6.07 -15.27 -0.69
CA ALA A 27 6.00 -14.30 -1.78
C ALA A 27 5.11 -13.10 -1.41
N ALA A 28 3.96 -13.35 -0.76
CA ALA A 28 3.08 -12.29 -0.26
C ALA A 28 3.82 -11.34 0.69
N ALA A 29 4.56 -11.89 1.67
CA ALA A 29 5.34 -11.09 2.60
C ALA A 29 6.45 -10.29 1.88
N SER A 30 7.16 -10.91 0.93
CA SER A 30 8.22 -10.26 0.17
C SER A 30 7.70 -9.10 -0.68
N GLU A 31 6.57 -9.27 -1.36
CA GLU A 31 5.97 -8.21 -2.18
C GLU A 31 5.49 -7.02 -1.34
N ILE A 32 4.78 -7.29 -0.24
CA ILE A 32 4.29 -6.21 0.63
C ILE A 32 5.46 -5.43 1.26
N ASN A 33 6.54 -6.12 1.66
CA ASN A 33 7.73 -5.46 2.19
C ASN A 33 8.35 -4.46 1.18
N LYS A 34 8.45 -4.83 -0.10
CA LYS A 34 8.94 -3.92 -1.15
C LYS A 34 8.07 -2.66 -1.27
N VAL A 35 6.74 -2.80 -1.11
CA VAL A 35 5.83 -1.64 -1.13
C VAL A 35 6.06 -0.75 0.10
N LEU A 36 6.22 -1.34 1.29
CA LEU A 36 6.49 -0.58 2.51
C LEU A 36 7.83 0.17 2.42
N GLU A 37 8.89 -0.49 1.94
CA GLU A 37 10.20 0.15 1.71
C GLU A 37 10.11 1.31 0.72
N ALA A 38 9.36 1.14 -0.38
CA ALA A 38 9.12 2.22 -1.34
C ALA A 38 8.39 3.42 -0.71
N VAL A 39 7.42 3.17 0.19
CA VAL A 39 6.71 4.23 0.92
C VAL A 39 7.63 4.94 1.92
N GLU A 40 8.53 4.22 2.58
CA GLU A 40 9.55 4.83 3.44
C GLU A 40 10.48 5.75 2.65
N LEU A 41 10.94 5.32 1.46
CA LEU A 41 11.74 6.14 0.56
C LEU A 41 11.00 7.41 0.11
N LEU A 42 9.70 7.32 -0.19
CA LEU A 42 8.86 8.47 -0.54
C LEU A 42 8.80 9.52 0.59
N SER A 43 8.92 9.11 1.85
CA SER A 43 8.92 10.04 2.99
C SER A 43 10.16 10.94 3.04
N MET A 44 11.26 10.50 2.40
CA MET A 44 12.52 11.21 2.25
C MET A 44 12.63 11.93 0.90
N ASN A 45 12.11 11.30 -0.17
CA ASN A 45 12.14 11.86 -1.52
C ASN A 45 10.75 11.78 -2.19
N PRO A 46 9.85 12.74 -1.89
CA PRO A 46 8.47 12.70 -2.38
C PRO A 46 8.36 13.00 -3.88
N ALA A 47 9.44 13.44 -4.52
CA ALA A 47 9.49 13.76 -5.94
C ALA A 47 9.73 12.52 -6.82
N LEU A 48 10.07 11.36 -6.24
CA LEU A 48 10.31 10.11 -6.97
C LEU A 48 9.11 9.65 -7.81
N GLY A 49 7.89 9.86 -7.31
CA GLY A 49 6.68 9.57 -8.06
C GLY A 49 6.39 10.63 -9.11
N LYS A 50 5.96 10.20 -10.29
CA LYS A 50 5.51 11.07 -11.37
C LYS A 50 4.17 11.73 -11.02
N ALA A 51 3.82 12.81 -11.73
CA ALA A 51 2.47 13.37 -11.64
C ALA A 51 1.44 12.28 -11.96
N GLY A 52 0.43 12.15 -11.08
CA GLY A 52 -0.63 11.17 -11.23
C GLY A 52 -1.70 11.63 -12.22
N ARG A 53 -2.59 10.70 -12.61
CA ARG A 53 -3.73 11.00 -13.49
C ARG A 53 -4.74 11.95 -12.87
N VAL A 54 -4.86 11.94 -11.55
CA VAL A 54 -5.73 12.85 -10.79
C VAL A 54 -4.90 14.04 -10.32
N ALA A 55 -5.46 15.25 -10.44
CA ALA A 55 -4.79 16.45 -9.99
C ALA A 55 -4.35 16.33 -8.52
N LYS A 56 -3.14 16.83 -8.21
CA LYS A 56 -2.53 16.82 -6.88
C LYS A 56 -2.21 15.42 -6.32
N THR A 57 -2.22 14.39 -7.15
CA THR A 57 -1.68 13.07 -6.79
C THR A 57 -0.38 12.79 -7.54
N ARG A 58 0.38 11.84 -7.00
CA ARG A 58 1.59 11.28 -7.60
C ARG A 58 1.47 9.77 -7.62
N GLU A 59 2.15 9.16 -8.58
CA GLU A 59 2.18 7.72 -8.79
C GLU A 59 3.62 7.25 -8.75
N LEU A 60 3.91 6.28 -7.88
CA LEU A 60 5.19 5.57 -7.85
C LEU A 60 4.95 4.12 -8.25
N VAL A 61 5.60 3.68 -9.33
CA VAL A 61 5.71 2.25 -9.66
C VAL A 61 6.74 1.64 -8.74
N VAL A 62 6.37 0.60 -7.99
CA VAL A 62 7.27 -0.08 -7.05
C VAL A 62 8.10 -1.09 -7.83
N ALA A 63 9.40 -0.83 -7.95
CA ALA A 63 10.33 -1.64 -8.74
C ALA A 63 10.30 -3.12 -8.33
N GLY A 64 10.28 -4.02 -9.31
CA GLY A 64 10.28 -5.47 -9.07
C GLY A 64 8.98 -6.00 -8.45
N THR A 65 7.88 -5.25 -8.56
CA THR A 65 6.53 -5.67 -8.18
C THR A 65 5.50 -5.12 -9.18
N PRO A 66 4.28 -5.69 -9.22
CA PRO A 66 3.18 -5.14 -9.99
C PRO A 66 2.46 -3.95 -9.31
N TYR A 67 3.01 -3.34 -8.24
CA TYR A 67 2.30 -2.29 -7.49
C TYR A 67 2.59 -0.87 -7.97
N ILE A 68 1.56 -0.04 -7.86
CA ILE A 68 1.61 1.41 -8.02
C ILE A 68 1.08 2.04 -6.73
N VAL A 69 1.91 2.84 -6.06
CA VAL A 69 1.52 3.63 -4.90
C VAL A 69 0.98 4.97 -5.38
N ILE A 70 -0.28 5.27 -5.07
CA ILE A 70 -0.87 6.58 -5.30
C ILE A 70 -0.79 7.37 -4.01
N TYR A 71 -0.14 8.53 -4.06
CA TYR A 71 0.07 9.36 -2.88
C TYR A 71 -0.06 10.85 -3.19
N ARG A 72 -0.06 11.67 -2.14
CA ARG A 72 0.11 13.12 -2.23
C ARG A 72 0.91 13.65 -1.06
N VAL A 73 1.49 14.84 -1.22
CA VAL A 73 2.13 15.57 -0.13
C VAL A 73 1.18 16.67 0.33
N LYS A 74 0.87 16.72 1.62
CA LYS A 74 0.03 17.76 2.24
C LYS A 74 0.73 18.31 3.48
N GLY A 75 1.28 19.52 3.37
CA GLY A 75 2.17 20.07 4.41
C GLY A 75 3.37 19.14 4.63
N ASN A 76 3.62 18.73 5.87
CA ASN A 76 4.70 17.78 6.23
C ASN A 76 4.22 16.30 6.26
N ARG A 77 3.14 15.97 5.54
CA ARG A 77 2.57 14.61 5.50
C ARG A 77 2.65 14.01 4.11
N LEU A 78 3.08 12.74 4.05
CA LEU A 78 2.93 11.87 2.90
C LEU A 78 1.63 11.08 3.07
N GLU A 79 0.60 11.39 2.31
CA GLU A 79 -0.68 10.67 2.37
C GLU A 79 -0.73 9.61 1.27
N ILE A 80 -0.69 8.34 1.67
CA ILE A 80 -0.85 7.17 0.80
C ILE A 80 -2.35 6.95 0.60
N LEU A 81 -2.82 7.18 -0.62
CA LEU A 81 -4.24 7.23 -0.95
C LEU A 81 -4.78 5.86 -1.34
N ARG A 82 -4.04 5.14 -2.20
CA ARG A 82 -4.38 3.82 -2.76
C ARG A 82 -3.13 3.06 -3.13
N ILE A 83 -3.21 1.74 -3.17
CA ILE A 83 -2.20 0.85 -3.73
C ILE A 83 -2.85 -0.02 -4.79
N PHE A 84 -2.35 0.09 -6.02
CA PHE A 84 -2.91 -0.62 -7.16
C PHE A 84 -1.98 -1.72 -7.64
N HIS A 85 -2.51 -2.93 -7.76
CA HIS A 85 -1.86 -4.02 -8.46
C HIS A 85 -2.15 -3.91 -9.97
N SER A 86 -1.17 -3.42 -10.74
CA SER A 86 -1.28 -3.10 -12.17
C SER A 86 -1.60 -4.30 -13.07
N ALA A 87 -1.23 -5.53 -12.69
CA ALA A 87 -1.46 -6.73 -13.48
C ALA A 87 -2.75 -7.49 -13.12
N ARG A 88 -3.56 -6.98 -12.17
CA ARG A 88 -4.73 -7.71 -11.66
C ARG A 88 -6.01 -6.92 -11.89
N GLN A 89 -7.03 -7.60 -12.41
CA GLN A 89 -8.40 -7.12 -12.30
C GLN A 89 -8.88 -7.38 -10.87
N TRP A 90 -9.21 -6.31 -10.16
CA TRP A 90 -9.73 -6.39 -8.80
C TRP A 90 -11.03 -7.21 -8.78
N PRO A 91 -11.16 -8.21 -7.90
CA PRO A 91 -12.41 -8.96 -7.79
C PRO A 91 -13.56 -8.03 -7.35
N ASP A 92 -14.78 -8.33 -7.81
CA ASP A 92 -15.98 -7.61 -7.37
C ASP A 92 -16.07 -7.55 -5.84
N LYS A 93 -16.52 -6.39 -5.33
CA LYS A 93 -16.49 -5.95 -3.91
C LYS A 93 -17.23 -6.86 -2.91
N ASN A 94 -17.68 -8.04 -3.32
CA ASN A 94 -18.57 -8.91 -2.57
C ASN A 94 -17.88 -10.15 -1.97
N ARG A 95 -16.56 -10.09 -1.76
CA ARG A 95 -15.79 -11.23 -1.25
C ARG A 95 -15.51 -11.09 0.25
N LYS A 96 -16.29 -11.79 1.08
CA LYS A 96 -15.97 -12.09 2.48
C LYS A 96 -14.92 -13.21 2.51
N TRP A 97 -13.67 -12.91 2.85
CA TRP A 97 -12.67 -13.93 3.18
C TRP A 97 -12.36 -13.91 4.68
N MET A 98 -12.12 -15.11 5.20
CA MET A 98 -12.04 -15.44 6.63
C MET A 98 -10.60 -15.25 7.14
N TYR A 99 -10.46 -14.41 8.16
CA TYR A 99 -9.21 -14.11 8.88
C TYR A 99 -8.50 -15.37 9.40
N THR A 100 -7.23 -15.56 9.04
CA THR A 100 -6.36 -16.52 9.74
C THR A 100 -4.96 -15.95 10.00
N ARG A 101 -4.78 -15.41 11.21
CA ARG A 101 -3.58 -15.35 12.09
C ARG A 101 -2.16 -15.03 11.57
N VAL A 102 -1.87 -14.96 10.27
CA VAL A 102 -0.52 -14.60 9.75
C VAL A 102 -0.33 -13.07 9.69
N PHE A 103 -1.40 -12.31 9.96
CA PHE A 103 -1.54 -10.91 9.58
C PHE A 103 -0.97 -9.89 10.59
N GLN A 104 -0.82 -10.27 11.86
CA GLN A 104 -0.53 -9.28 12.92
C GLN A 104 0.82 -8.58 12.73
N HIS A 105 1.84 -9.23 12.17
CA HIS A 105 3.16 -8.60 12.09
C HIS A 105 3.28 -7.55 10.97
N CYS A 106 2.58 -7.75 9.84
CA CYS A 106 2.61 -6.82 8.71
C CYS A 106 1.67 -5.63 8.94
N LEU A 107 0.45 -5.90 9.44
CA LEU A 107 -0.43 -4.83 9.90
C LEU A 107 0.13 -4.06 11.07
N ASN A 108 0.85 -4.64 12.02
CA ASN A 108 1.37 -3.85 13.14
C ASN A 108 2.40 -2.80 12.68
N ARG A 109 2.92 -2.85 11.44
CA ARG A 109 3.68 -1.72 10.85
C ARG A 109 2.79 -0.61 10.28
N VAL A 110 1.56 -0.92 9.86
CA VAL A 110 0.60 0.05 9.29
C VAL A 110 -0.44 0.54 10.31
N ARG A 111 -0.88 -0.33 11.24
CA ARG A 111 -1.93 -0.14 12.25
C ARG A 111 -1.41 0.23 13.65
N ASN A 112 -0.11 0.06 13.96
CA ASN A 112 0.43 0.34 15.30
C ASN A 112 1.11 1.72 15.43
N CYS A 113 0.86 2.61 14.49
CA CYS A 113 1.22 4.02 14.64
C CYS A 113 0.00 4.87 14.29
N ASN A 114 -0.06 6.04 14.90
CA ASN A 114 -1.00 7.15 14.67
C ASN A 114 -1.05 7.62 13.19
N GLN A 115 -1.31 6.71 12.25
CA GLN A 115 -0.97 6.79 10.83
C GLN A 115 -2.12 6.45 9.89
N ILE A 116 -3.24 5.88 10.36
CA ILE A 116 -4.47 5.92 9.56
C ILE A 116 -5.07 7.31 9.79
N CYS A 117 -5.09 8.12 8.75
CA CYS A 117 -5.54 9.51 8.81
C CYS A 117 -6.95 9.59 8.19
N ASP A 118 -7.89 10.25 8.88
CA ASP A 118 -9.30 10.43 8.45
C ASP A 118 -9.44 10.96 7.02
#